data_AF-A0A069D747-F1
#
_entry.id   AF-A0A069D747-F1
#
_cell.length_a   1.000
_cell.length_b   1.000
_cell.length_c   1.000
_cell.angle_alpha   90.00
_cell.angle_beta   90.00
_cell.angle_gamma   90.00
#
_symmetry.space_group_name_H-M   'P 1'
#
loop_
_entity.id
_entity.type
_entity.pdbx_description
1 polymer ?
#
loop_
_entity_poly.entity_id
_entity_poly.type
_entity_poly.pdbx_seq_one_letter_code
_entity_poly.pdbx_strand_id
1 'polypeptide(L)'
;MKSVASPLFSQTLYCNDAYAGNTPRYNGNISAMSWSVSGENKTKEFIYDKNGNLIKDYNKSITEISYNVLNLPQTLKISSATHTYTYAADGRKLKTAHTIFI
;
A
#
# COMPACT_ATOMS: atom_id res chain seq x y z
N MET A 1 -15.79 8.39 -5.89
CA MET A 1 -14.93 7.85 -6.98
C MET A 1 -14.42 8.92 -7.94
N LYS A 2 -13.13 8.92 -8.27
CA LYS A 2 -12.54 9.68 -9.40
C LYS A 2 -11.83 8.69 -10.33
N SER A 3 -12.08 8.73 -11.63
CA SER A 3 -11.51 7.75 -12.58
C SER A 3 -11.11 8.38 -13.90
N VAL A 4 -10.10 7.78 -14.55
CA VAL A 4 -9.70 8.06 -15.93
C VAL A 4 -9.62 6.73 -16.66
N ALA A 5 -10.24 6.64 -17.84
CA ALA A 5 -10.25 5.42 -18.64
C ALA A 5 -10.02 5.72 -20.12
N SER A 6 -9.29 4.83 -20.78
CA SER A 6 -9.03 4.77 -22.22
C SER A 6 -9.07 3.30 -22.65
N PRO A 7 -9.10 3.00 -23.97
CA PRO A 7 -9.17 1.61 -24.45
C PRO A 7 -8.08 0.69 -23.90
N LEU A 8 -6.90 1.24 -23.59
CA LEU A 8 -5.74 0.47 -23.14
C LEU A 8 -5.48 0.58 -21.64
N PHE A 9 -6.17 1.48 -20.92
CA PHE A 9 -5.81 1.81 -19.55
C PHE A 9 -7.01 2.34 -18.77
N SER A 10 -7.19 1.85 -17.54
CA SER A 10 -8.17 2.39 -16.59
C SER A 10 -7.51 2.62 -15.23
N GLN A 11 -7.82 3.75 -14.59
CA GLN A 11 -7.40 4.08 -13.23
C GLN A 11 -8.59 4.62 -12.44
N THR A 12 -8.72 4.18 -11.20
CA THR A 12 -9.74 4.64 -10.25
C THR A 12 -9.10 4.97 -8.90
N LEU A 13 -9.47 6.13 -8.35
CA LEU A 13 -9.13 6.58 -7.01
C LEU A 13 -10.36 6.45 -6.11
N TYR A 14 -10.17 5.79 -4.97
CA TYR A 14 -11.16 5.58 -3.94
C TYR A 14 -10.84 6.51 -2.77
N CYS A 15 -11.76 7.42 -2.45
CA CYS A 15 -11.67 8.30 -1.29
C CYS A 15 -12.62 7.78 -0.23
N ASN A 16 -13.92 7.92 -0.49
CA ASN A 16 -15.05 7.59 0.38
C ASN A 16 -15.70 6.22 0.09
N ASP A 17 -15.20 5.49 -0.90
CA ASP A 17 -15.75 4.22 -1.34
C ASP A 17 -14.91 3.05 -0.80
N ALA A 18 -15.57 1.95 -0.44
CA ALA A 18 -14.88 0.73 -0.03
C ALA A 18 -14.37 -0.04 -1.25
N TYR A 19 -13.09 -0.42 -1.24
CA TYR A 19 -12.37 -1.14 -2.27
C TYR A 19 -11.18 -1.91 -1.68
N ALA A 20 -11.05 -3.19 -2.01
CA ALA A 20 -9.94 -4.06 -1.61
C ALA A 20 -9.60 -4.06 -0.10
N GLY A 21 -10.59 -3.79 0.78
CA GLY A 21 -10.39 -3.75 2.23
C GLY A 21 -9.72 -2.46 2.75
N ASN A 22 -9.76 -1.37 1.99
CA ASN A 22 -9.41 -0.03 2.48
C ASN A 22 -10.40 0.47 3.56
N THR A 23 -10.01 1.56 4.24
CA THR A 23 -10.94 2.34 5.07
C THR A 23 -11.36 3.59 4.30
N PRO A 24 -12.66 3.77 3.99
CA PRO A 24 -13.17 5.00 3.41
C PRO A 24 -12.75 6.27 4.16
N ARG A 25 -12.50 7.33 3.41
CA ARG A 25 -12.02 8.64 3.86
C ARG A 25 -12.95 9.72 3.32
N TYR A 26 -13.57 10.45 4.23
CA TYR A 26 -14.51 11.53 3.92
C TYR A 26 -13.87 12.92 4.00
N ASN A 27 -12.56 12.97 4.25
CA ASN A 27 -11.76 14.20 4.33
C ASN A 27 -11.06 14.54 2.99
N GLY A 28 -11.41 13.86 1.90
CA GLY A 28 -10.81 14.07 0.57
C GLY A 28 -9.54 13.25 0.29
N ASN A 29 -8.97 12.58 1.28
CA ASN A 29 -7.79 11.74 1.07
C ASN A 29 -8.13 10.48 0.25
N ILE A 30 -7.13 9.99 -0.50
CA ILE A 30 -7.21 8.71 -1.21
C ILE A 30 -6.93 7.58 -0.20
N SER A 31 -7.78 6.57 -0.19
CA SER A 31 -7.67 5.38 0.66
C SER A 31 -7.32 4.11 -0.12
N ALA A 32 -7.64 4.07 -1.40
CA ALA A 32 -7.14 3.08 -2.32
C ALA A 32 -7.04 3.63 -3.74
N MET A 33 -6.24 2.96 -4.55
CA MET A 33 -6.16 3.17 -5.99
C MET A 33 -6.17 1.81 -6.69
N SER A 34 -6.87 1.72 -7.81
CA SER A 34 -6.78 0.59 -8.73
C SER A 34 -6.38 1.08 -10.11
N TRP A 35 -5.57 0.31 -10.83
CA TRP A 35 -5.41 0.50 -12.27
C TRP A 35 -5.30 -0.83 -13.02
N SER A 36 -5.73 -0.83 -14.26
CA SER A 36 -5.69 -1.98 -15.17
C SER A 36 -5.26 -1.55 -16.57
N VAL A 37 -4.65 -2.49 -17.29
CA VAL A 37 -4.19 -2.32 -18.68
C VAL A 37 -4.85 -3.39 -19.53
N SER A 38 -5.24 -3.03 -20.74
CA SER A 38 -5.77 -4.01 -21.70
C SER A 38 -4.75 -5.11 -21.98
N GLY A 39 -5.17 -6.37 -21.89
CA GLY A 39 -4.31 -7.54 -22.10
C GLY A 39 -3.62 -8.08 -20.84
N GLU A 40 -3.75 -7.41 -19.68
CA GLU A 40 -3.33 -7.97 -18.40
C GLU A 40 -4.51 -8.64 -17.67
N ASN A 41 -4.27 -9.82 -17.09
CA ASN A 41 -5.27 -10.55 -16.29
C ASN A 41 -5.27 -10.15 -14.81
N LYS A 42 -4.64 -9.03 -14.44
CA LYS A 42 -4.55 -8.56 -13.06
C LYS A 42 -4.82 -7.06 -12.99
N THR A 43 -5.76 -6.68 -12.14
CA THR A 43 -5.87 -5.31 -11.64
C THR A 43 -4.76 -5.08 -10.62
N LYS A 44 -4.23 -3.86 -10.60
CA LYS A 44 -3.19 -3.48 -9.66
C LYS A 44 -3.78 -2.60 -8.57
N GLU A 45 -3.74 -3.06 -7.33
CA GLU A 45 -4.32 -2.35 -6.18
C GLU A 45 -3.26 -1.83 -5.21
N PHE A 46 -3.52 -0.63 -4.71
CA PHE A 46 -2.73 0.05 -3.69
C PHE A 46 -3.68 0.55 -2.61
N ILE A 47 -3.37 0.27 -1.35
CA ILE A 47 -4.21 0.67 -0.22
C ILE A 47 -3.38 1.52 0.73
N TYR A 48 -3.99 2.58 1.26
CA TYR A 48 -3.31 3.59 2.05
C TYR A 48 -3.90 3.72 3.46
N ASP A 49 -3.04 4.04 4.44
CA ASP A 49 -3.49 4.42 5.77
C ASP A 49 -4.05 5.86 5.82
N LYS A 50 -4.38 6.33 7.02
CA LYS A 50 -4.96 7.68 7.22
C LYS A 50 -3.98 8.81 6.93
N ASN A 51 -2.68 8.56 7.01
CA ASN A 51 -1.61 9.51 6.76
C ASN A 51 -1.19 9.51 5.28
N GLY A 52 -1.80 8.66 4.45
CA GLY A 52 -1.48 8.51 3.03
C GLY A 52 -0.30 7.57 2.76
N ASN A 53 0.16 6.81 3.76
CA ASN A 53 1.21 5.83 3.53
C ASN A 53 0.64 4.55 2.91
N LEU A 54 1.41 3.91 2.04
CA LEU A 54 1.05 2.63 1.45
C LEU A 54 1.05 1.52 2.51
N ILE A 55 -0.04 0.78 2.66
CA ILE A 55 -0.13 -0.35 3.60
C ILE A 55 -0.26 -1.70 2.92
N LYS A 56 -0.64 -1.74 1.63
CA LYS A 56 -0.72 -2.98 0.83
C LYS A 56 -0.45 -2.71 -0.64
N ASP A 57 0.27 -3.63 -1.28
CA ASP A 57 0.50 -3.67 -2.73
C ASP A 57 0.64 -5.15 -3.15
N TYR A 58 -0.48 -5.74 -3.56
CA TYR A 58 -0.54 -7.15 -3.92
C TYR A 58 0.25 -7.48 -5.19
N ASN A 59 0.57 -6.48 -6.03
CA ASN A 59 1.41 -6.67 -7.22
C ASN A 59 2.86 -7.02 -6.86
N LYS A 60 3.29 -6.57 -5.68
CA LYS A 60 4.61 -6.88 -5.09
C LYS A 60 4.50 -7.94 -3.99
N SER A 61 3.36 -8.62 -3.90
CA SER A 61 3.04 -9.57 -2.82
C SER A 61 3.10 -8.95 -1.43
N ILE A 62 2.98 -7.62 -1.31
CA ILE A 62 2.99 -6.89 -0.04
C ILE A 62 1.60 -6.94 0.56
N THR A 63 1.46 -7.72 1.63
CA THR A 63 0.18 -7.93 2.32
C THR A 63 -0.04 -6.97 3.47
N GLU A 64 1.03 -6.38 4.00
CA GLU A 64 0.98 -5.43 5.11
C GLU A 64 2.26 -4.58 5.16
N ILE A 65 2.08 -3.28 5.36
CA ILE A 65 3.12 -2.36 5.86
C ILE A 65 2.56 -1.69 7.11
N SER A 66 3.32 -1.75 8.21
CA SER A 66 3.05 -0.97 9.41
C SER A 66 4.06 0.16 9.55
N TYR A 67 3.65 1.24 10.18
CA TYR A 67 4.44 2.44 10.38
C TYR A 67 4.59 2.74 11.86
N ASN A 68 5.77 3.25 12.25
CA ASN A 68 6.02 3.69 13.62
C ASN A 68 5.47 5.10 13.88
N VAL A 69 5.67 5.60 15.10
CA VAL A 69 5.22 6.94 15.53
C VAL A 69 5.86 8.11 14.76
N LEU A 70 7.00 7.88 14.09
CA LEU A 70 7.66 8.86 13.21
C LEU A 70 7.16 8.78 11.76
N ASN A 71 6.10 7.98 11.51
CA ASN A 71 5.56 7.73 10.18
C ASN A 71 6.58 7.05 9.23
N LEU A 72 7.52 6.27 9.77
CA LEU A 72 8.51 5.48 9.02
C LEU A 72 8.08 4.00 8.97
N PRO A 73 8.34 3.27 7.86
CA PRO A 73 7.98 1.85 7.76
C PRO A 73 8.65 1.02 8.86
N GLN A 74 7.87 0.32 9.69
CA GLN A 74 8.37 -0.50 10.79
C GLN A 74 8.40 -1.98 10.43
N THR A 75 7.34 -2.48 9.80
CA THR A 75 7.21 -3.88 9.35
C THR A 75 6.68 -3.90 7.93
N LEU A 76 7.25 -4.77 7.11
CA LEU A 76 6.82 -5.05 5.76
C LEU A 76 6.65 -6.57 5.62
N LYS A 77 5.43 -7.03 5.45
CA LYS A 77 5.12 -8.45 5.20
C LYS A 77 4.90 -8.66 3.71
N ILE A 78 5.68 -9.57 3.16
CA ILE A 78 5.43 -10.18 1.86
C ILE A 78 5.13 -11.66 2.07
N SER A 79 4.49 -12.32 1.09
CA SER A 79 4.06 -13.72 1.23
C SER A 79 5.16 -14.69 1.70
N SER A 80 6.42 -14.43 1.32
CA SER A 80 7.57 -15.30 1.64
C SER A 80 8.48 -14.78 2.75
N ALA A 81 8.27 -13.56 3.25
CA ALA A 81 9.19 -12.97 4.21
C ALA A 81 8.58 -11.81 5.00
N THR A 82 9.11 -11.58 6.20
CA THR A 82 8.88 -10.37 6.97
C THR A 82 10.16 -9.56 7.08
N HIS A 83 10.06 -8.28 6.76
CA HIS A 83 11.12 -7.29 6.92
C HIS A 83 10.76 -6.39 8.09
N THR A 84 11.70 -6.16 9.00
CA THR A 84 11.53 -5.20 10.09
C THR A 84 12.65 -4.17 10.07
N TYR A 85 12.29 -2.94 10.40
CA TYR A 85 13.19 -1.81 10.37
C TYR A 85 13.22 -1.14 11.75
N THR A 86 14.42 -0.80 12.20
CA THR A 86 14.63 -0.06 13.45
C THR A 86 15.28 1.26 13.14
N TYR A 87 14.81 2.33 13.78
CA TYR A 87 15.27 3.69 13.58
C TYR A 87 15.70 4.30 14.91
N ALA A 88 16.62 5.25 14.85
CA ALA A 88 16.87 6.17 15.94
C ALA A 88 15.73 7.19 16.05
N ALA A 89 15.68 7.91 17.18
CA ALA A 89 14.65 8.92 17.44
C ALA A 89 14.68 10.10 16.44
N ASP A 90 15.83 10.34 15.81
CA ASP A 90 16.02 11.33 14.73
C ASP A 90 15.53 10.82 13.35
N GLY A 91 15.00 9.60 13.27
CA GLY A 91 14.52 8.97 12.04
C GLY A 91 15.60 8.28 11.22
N ARG A 92 16.87 8.27 11.63
CA ARG A 92 17.92 7.54 10.92
C ARG A 92 17.74 6.04 11.08
N LYS A 93 17.73 5.32 9.95
CA LYS A 93 17.62 3.85 9.93
C LYS A 93 18.88 3.21 10.55
N LEU A 94 18.68 2.35 11.53
CA LEU A 94 19.74 1.63 12.25
C LEU A 94 19.89 0.17 11.80
N LYS A 95 18.76 -0.49 11.51
CA LYS A 95 18.76 -1.93 11.20
C LYS A 95 17.69 -2.30 10.18
N THR A 96 17.99 -3.34 9.41
CA THR A 96 17.00 -4.17 8.70
C THR A 96 17.16 -5.59 9.18
N ALA A 97 16.07 -6.28 9.50
CA ALA A 97 16.07 -7.71 9.72
C ALA A 97 15.08 -8.40 8.75
N HIS A 98 15.48 -9.56 8.26
CA HIS A 98 14.74 -10.34 7.27
C HIS A 98 14.46 -11.72 7.87
N THR A 99 13.19 -12.09 7.98
CA THR A 99 12.76 -13.44 8.35
C THR A 99 12.10 -14.07 7.14
N ILE A 100 12.69 -15.14 6.62
CA ILE A 100 12.21 -15.86 5.44
C ILE A 100 11.38 -17.04 5.91
N PHE A 101 10.23 -17.26 5.28
CA PHE A 101 9.43 -18.46 5.47
C PHE A 101 9.86 -19.50 4.42
N ILE A 102 10.15 -20.71 4.89
CA ILE A 102 10.54 -21.87 4.06
C ILE A 102 9.35 -22.81 3.85
#